data_AF-A0A920TYH3-F1
#
_entry.id   AF-A0A920TYH3-F1
#
_cell.length_a   1.000
_cell.length_b   1.000
_cell.length_c   1.000
_cell.angle_alpha   90.00
_cell.angle_beta   90.00
_cell.angle_gamma   90.00
#
_symmetry.space_group_name_H-M   'P 1'
#
loop_
_entity.id
_entity.type
_entity.pdbx_description
1 polymer ?
#
loop_
_entity_poly.entity_id
_entity_poly.type
_entity_poly.pdbx_seq_one_letter_code
_entity_poly.pdbx_strand_id
1 'polypeptide(L)'
;MSSVKSFSVLGFLTVLNILNFIDRQLLTSFSNFIVPELGLTNTQYGILSGLAFIVFYSVMGVIMGAIADRVNRPKFMAFGVALWSLLTAASGLAKNFWMLFFPRIFIGIGESILTPTSLSYLSEHFNKRNMGFVAGFYYLAVPVGVTLSFYIAGFLGPLWGWRNCFYALGLLGLILALLMLLFKETPEKRASNQDHAYR
;
A
#
# COMPACT_ATOMS: atom_id res chain seq x y z
N MET A 1 -4.65 2.82 -27.02
CA MET A 1 -3.42 3.30 -26.33
C MET A 1 -2.34 2.24 -26.46
N SER A 2 -1.08 2.61 -26.71
CA SER A 2 0.01 1.66 -26.97
C SER A 2 0.17 0.66 -25.83
N SER A 3 0.18 -0.64 -26.13
CA SER A 3 0.32 -1.76 -25.17
C SER A 3 1.39 -1.50 -24.09
N VAL A 4 2.51 -0.89 -24.48
CA VAL A 4 3.62 -0.49 -23.60
C VAL A 4 3.20 0.37 -22.41
N LYS A 5 2.29 1.35 -22.59
CA LYS A 5 1.85 2.24 -21.51
C LYS A 5 1.02 1.49 -20.46
N SER A 6 0.15 0.56 -20.89
CA SER A 6 -0.66 -0.25 -19.97
C SER A 6 0.22 -1.18 -19.13
N PHE A 7 1.27 -1.78 -19.71
CA PHE A 7 2.22 -2.60 -18.96
C PHE A 7 3.10 -1.78 -18.02
N SER A 8 3.48 -0.55 -18.37
CA SER A 8 4.19 0.35 -17.44
C SER A 8 3.32 0.71 -16.23
N VAL A 9 2.01 0.98 -16.44
CA VAL A 9 1.05 1.20 -15.35
C VAL A 9 0.96 -0.04 -14.45
N LEU A 10 0.82 -1.23 -15.02
CA LEU A 10 0.80 -2.48 -14.26
C LEU A 10 2.08 -2.66 -13.43
N GLY A 11 3.26 -2.50 -14.05
CA GLY A 11 4.52 -2.60 -13.33
C GLY A 11 4.63 -1.60 -12.18
N PHE A 12 4.23 -0.35 -12.39
CA PHE A 12 4.25 0.69 -11.37
C PHE A 12 3.31 0.38 -10.19
N LEU A 13 2.06 -0.02 -10.49
CA LEU A 13 1.10 -0.41 -9.46
C LEU A 13 1.53 -1.68 -8.70
N THR A 14 2.17 -2.63 -9.39
CA THR A 14 2.78 -3.79 -8.74
C THR A 14 3.90 -3.38 -7.80
N VAL A 15 4.76 -2.42 -8.17
CA VAL A 15 5.82 -1.89 -7.29
C VAL A 15 5.22 -1.19 -6.06
N LEU A 16 4.17 -0.39 -6.24
CA LEU A 16 3.44 0.19 -5.10
C LEU A 16 2.86 -0.89 -4.19
N ASN A 17 2.31 -1.97 -4.77
CA ASN A 17 1.79 -3.09 -4.01
C ASN A 17 2.91 -3.84 -3.28
N ILE A 18 4.10 -4.00 -3.88
CA ILE A 18 5.27 -4.58 -3.21
C ILE A 18 5.62 -3.74 -1.99
N LEU A 19 5.71 -2.42 -2.15
CA LEU A 19 6.00 -1.51 -1.03
C LEU A 19 4.95 -1.63 0.08
N ASN A 20 3.67 -1.69 -0.29
CA ASN A 20 2.57 -1.91 0.64
C ASN A 20 2.76 -3.19 1.46
N PHE A 21 3.12 -4.31 0.82
CA PHE A 21 3.37 -5.56 1.54
C PHE A 21 4.66 -5.56 2.37
N ILE A 22 5.68 -4.81 1.93
CA ILE A 22 6.87 -4.58 2.75
C ILE A 22 6.49 -3.85 4.04
N ASP A 23 5.76 -2.73 3.94
CA ASP A 23 5.34 -1.91 5.09
C ASP A 23 4.42 -2.70 6.05
N ARG A 24 3.54 -3.56 5.52
CA ARG A 24 2.70 -4.48 6.31
C ARG A 24 3.51 -5.46 7.13
N GLN A 25 4.56 -6.03 6.56
CA GLN A 25 5.36 -7.04 7.23
C GLN A 25 6.50 -6.46 8.06
N LEU A 26 6.89 -5.21 7.81
CA LEU A 26 8.03 -4.55 8.42
C LEU A 26 8.05 -4.65 9.95
N LEU A 27 6.91 -4.36 10.60
CA LEU A 27 6.78 -4.45 12.06
C LEU A 27 7.06 -5.86 12.58
N THR A 28 6.58 -6.88 11.86
CA THR A 28 6.79 -8.29 12.19
C THR A 28 8.24 -8.70 11.95
N SER A 29 8.83 -8.25 10.84
CA SER A 29 10.22 -8.54 10.49
C SER A 29 11.21 -7.94 11.49
N PHE A 30 10.92 -6.75 12.03
CA PHE A 30 11.75 -6.09 13.04
C PHE A 30 11.32 -6.37 14.49
N SER A 31 10.42 -7.33 14.72
CA SER A 31 9.91 -7.66 16.05
C SER A 31 11.01 -7.94 17.08
N ASN A 32 12.05 -8.67 16.69
CA ASN A 32 13.21 -8.98 17.53
C ASN A 32 14.02 -7.75 17.97
N PHE A 33 13.90 -6.61 17.28
CA PHE A 33 14.54 -5.35 17.64
C PHE A 33 13.57 -4.41 18.37
N ILE A 34 12.34 -4.28 17.87
CA ILE A 34 11.34 -3.33 18.37
C ILE A 34 10.80 -3.73 19.73
N VAL A 35 10.47 -5.01 19.93
CA VAL A 35 9.88 -5.51 21.18
C VAL A 35 10.79 -5.28 22.38
N PRO A 36 12.08 -5.68 22.37
CA PRO A 36 12.97 -5.44 23.50
C PRO A 36 13.32 -3.95 23.68
N GLU A 37 13.52 -3.18 22.60
CA GLU A 37 13.87 -1.75 22.70
C GLU A 37 12.74 -0.92 23.34
N LEU A 38 11.48 -1.24 23.00
CA LEU A 38 10.31 -0.52 23.49
C LEU A 38 9.68 -1.14 24.75
N GLY A 39 10.22 -2.26 25.24
CA GLY A 39 9.69 -2.99 26.40
C GLY A 39 8.25 -3.47 26.19
N LEU A 40 7.89 -3.89 24.97
CA LEU A 40 6.52 -4.29 24.65
C LEU A 40 6.17 -5.65 25.26
N THR A 41 4.97 -5.76 25.80
CA THR A 41 4.41 -7.07 26.18
C THR A 41 3.97 -7.85 24.94
N ASN A 42 3.91 -9.19 25.03
CA ASN A 42 3.41 -10.04 23.95
C ASN A 42 1.98 -9.64 23.51
N THR A 43 1.14 -9.22 24.46
CA THR A 43 -0.21 -8.72 24.18
C THR A 43 -0.20 -7.42 23.39
N GLN A 44 0.64 -6.46 23.79
CA GLN A 44 0.81 -5.19 23.07
C GLN A 44 1.32 -5.42 21.65
N TYR A 45 2.34 -6.25 21.49
CA TYR A 45 2.88 -6.59 20.18
C TYR A 45 1.82 -7.29 19.30
N GLY A 46 1.06 -8.25 19.83
CA GLY A 46 -0.01 -8.92 19.07
C GLY A 46 -1.13 -7.97 18.62
N ILE A 47 -1.48 -6.98 19.45
CA ILE A 47 -2.44 -5.93 19.08
C ILE A 47 -1.88 -5.08 17.93
N LEU A 48 -0.60 -4.67 18.01
CA LEU A 48 0.09 -3.87 17.01
C LEU A 48 0.28 -4.60 15.68
N SER A 49 0.66 -5.89 15.72
CA SER A 49 0.99 -6.68 14.52
C SER A 49 -0.23 -7.16 13.75
N GLY A 50 -1.38 -7.31 14.41
CA GLY A 50 -2.58 -7.91 13.82
C GLY A 50 -3.84 -7.10 14.02
N LEU A 51 -4.38 -7.11 15.24
CA LEU A 51 -5.75 -6.65 15.52
C LEU A 51 -5.98 -5.18 15.15
N ALA A 52 -5.10 -4.28 15.57
CA ALA A 52 -5.27 -2.84 15.35
C ALA A 52 -5.30 -2.51 13.85
N PHE A 53 -4.41 -3.14 13.08
CA PHE A 53 -4.32 -2.94 11.64
C PHE A 53 -5.51 -3.58 10.90
N ILE A 54 -5.83 -4.84 11.17
CA ILE A 54 -6.86 -5.59 10.43
C ILE A 54 -8.26 -4.97 10.60
N VAL A 55 -8.62 -4.59 11.83
CA VAL A 55 -9.96 -4.03 12.11
C VAL A 55 -10.12 -2.70 11.37
N PHE A 56 -9.17 -1.79 11.51
CA PHE A 56 -9.25 -0.49 10.85
C PHE A 56 -9.15 -0.59 9.33
N TYR A 57 -8.24 -1.41 8.80
CA TYR A 57 -8.11 -1.64 7.36
C TYR A 57 -9.42 -2.18 6.76
N SER A 58 -10.09 -3.12 7.46
CA SER A 58 -11.33 -3.72 6.95
C SER A 58 -12.49 -2.72 6.90
N VAL A 59 -12.67 -1.93 7.95
CA VAL A 59 -13.73 -0.89 7.99
C VAL A 59 -13.44 0.21 6.99
N MET A 60 -12.19 0.68 6.94
CA MET A 60 -11.78 1.77 6.06
C MET A 60 -11.77 1.36 4.60
N GLY A 61 -11.45 0.10 4.27
CA GLY A 61 -11.48 -0.40 2.91
C GLY A 61 -12.86 -0.32 2.25
N VAL A 62 -13.94 -0.54 3.01
CA VAL A 62 -15.30 -0.38 2.49
C VAL A 62 -15.59 1.10 2.18
N ILE A 63 -15.23 1.99 3.09
CA ILE A 63 -15.48 3.44 2.95
C ILE A 63 -14.63 4.02 1.82
N MET A 64 -13.33 3.75 1.83
CA MET A 64 -12.36 4.26 0.87
C MET A 64 -12.59 3.67 -0.52
N GLY A 65 -13.03 2.41 -0.62
CA GLY A 65 -13.48 1.82 -1.88
C GLY A 65 -14.66 2.56 -2.48
N ALA A 66 -15.67 2.91 -1.68
CA ALA A 66 -16.82 3.70 -2.14
C ALA A 66 -16.43 5.13 -2.56
N ILE A 67 -15.43 5.73 -1.91
CA ILE A 67 -14.90 7.05 -2.27
C ILE A 67 -14.10 6.96 -3.57
N ALA A 68 -13.30 5.91 -3.76
CA ALA A 68 -12.45 5.70 -4.93
C ALA A 68 -13.23 5.77 -6.26
N ASP A 69 -14.49 5.35 -6.25
CA ASP A 69 -15.38 5.37 -7.43
C ASP A 69 -15.87 6.78 -7.83
N ARG A 70 -15.67 7.78 -6.96
CA ARG A 70 -16.17 9.16 -7.15
C ARG A 70 -15.06 10.20 -7.29
N VAL A 71 -13.81 9.81 -7.10
CA VAL A 71 -12.66 10.71 -7.10
C VAL A 71 -11.67 10.35 -8.20
N ASN A 72 -10.73 11.24 -8.45
CA ASN A 72 -9.63 10.98 -9.37
C ASN A 72 -8.72 9.89 -8.80
N ARG A 73 -8.67 8.73 -9.46
CA ARG A 73 -8.04 7.50 -8.97
C ARG A 73 -6.52 7.65 -8.81
N PRO A 74 -5.74 8.19 -9.77
CA PRO A 74 -4.31 8.43 -9.57
C PRO A 74 -4.00 9.37 -8.41
N LYS A 75 -4.74 10.48 -8.27
CA LYS A 75 -4.57 11.41 -7.15
C LYS A 75 -4.95 10.78 -5.81
N PHE A 76 -5.99 9.95 -5.79
CA PHE A 76 -6.43 9.27 -4.59
C PHE A 76 -5.45 8.19 -4.14
N MET A 77 -4.92 7.40 -5.08
CA MET A 77 -3.82 6.48 -4.81
C MET A 77 -2.57 7.21 -4.31
N ALA A 78 -2.18 8.32 -4.95
CA ALA A 78 -1.05 9.14 -4.51
C ALA A 78 -1.23 9.65 -3.07
N PHE A 79 -2.44 10.12 -2.72
CA PHE A 79 -2.76 10.53 -1.35
C PHE A 79 -2.66 9.38 -0.35
N GLY A 80 -3.22 8.20 -0.68
CA GLY A 80 -3.14 7.02 0.18
C GLY A 80 -1.70 6.56 0.42
N VAL A 81 -0.89 6.49 -0.65
CA VAL A 81 0.54 6.16 -0.60
C VAL A 81 1.29 7.18 0.26
N ALA A 82 1.08 8.48 0.02
CA ALA A 82 1.75 9.53 0.78
C ALA A 82 1.38 9.46 2.28
N LEU A 83 0.11 9.26 2.59
CA LEU A 83 -0.39 9.14 3.95
C LEU A 83 0.25 7.97 4.69
N TRP A 84 0.22 6.76 4.12
CA TRP A 84 0.84 5.61 4.80
C TRP A 84 2.36 5.77 4.91
N SER A 85 3.01 6.41 3.93
CA SER A 85 4.46 6.57 3.88
C SER A 85 4.93 7.54 4.98
N LEU A 86 4.20 8.64 5.19
CA LEU A 86 4.44 9.57 6.29
C LEU A 86 4.26 8.89 7.65
N LEU A 87 3.23 8.07 7.79
CA LEU A 87 2.96 7.34 9.04
C LEU A 87 3.98 6.22 9.28
N THR A 88 4.51 5.62 8.23
CA THR A 88 5.61 4.64 8.30
C THR A 88 6.88 5.33 8.76
N ALA A 89 7.22 6.49 8.19
CA ALA A 89 8.33 7.30 8.70
C ALA A 89 8.10 7.74 10.16
N ALA A 90 6.87 8.12 10.52
CA ALA A 90 6.53 8.48 11.91
C ALA A 90 6.69 7.30 12.88
N SER A 91 6.43 6.06 12.42
CA SER A 91 6.66 4.84 13.21
C SER A 91 8.15 4.64 13.52
N GLY A 92 9.06 5.08 12.65
CA GLY A 92 10.50 5.09 12.93
C GLY A 92 10.91 6.00 14.10
N LEU A 93 10.11 7.03 14.42
CA LEU A 93 10.33 7.91 15.58
C LEU A 93 9.80 7.35 16.90
N ALA A 94 9.16 6.18 16.89
CA ALA A 94 8.44 5.70 18.05
C ALA A 94 9.38 5.35 19.22
N LYS A 95 9.05 5.82 20.43
CA LYS A 95 9.78 5.54 21.68
C LYS A 95 8.95 4.78 22.70
N ASN A 96 7.69 4.48 22.38
CA ASN A 96 6.77 3.73 23.23
C ASN A 96 5.69 3.06 22.36
N PHE A 97 4.89 2.21 23.00
CA PHE A 97 3.76 1.51 22.38
C PHE A 97 2.81 2.45 21.62
N TRP A 98 2.39 3.55 22.24
CA TRP A 98 1.38 4.45 21.67
C TRP A 98 1.87 5.16 20.40
N MET A 99 3.16 5.51 20.36
CA MET A 99 3.79 6.11 19.17
C MET A 99 3.89 5.14 17.99
N LEU A 100 3.83 3.81 18.21
CA LEU A 100 3.65 2.85 17.12
C LEU A 100 2.16 2.58 16.84
N PHE A 101 1.34 2.54 17.88
CA PHE A 101 -0.07 2.15 17.79
C PHE A 101 -0.88 3.09 16.90
N PHE A 102 -0.79 4.42 17.14
CA PHE A 102 -1.56 5.38 16.36
C PHE A 102 -1.16 5.38 14.89
N PRO A 103 0.12 5.53 14.51
CA PRO A 103 0.51 5.43 13.10
C PRO A 103 0.07 4.13 12.45
N ARG A 104 0.15 2.99 13.16
CA ARG A 104 -0.21 1.70 12.58
C ARG A 104 -1.68 1.57 12.22
N ILE A 105 -2.56 2.13 13.05
CA ILE A 105 -3.99 2.21 12.77
C ILE A 105 -4.25 3.10 11.55
N PHE A 106 -3.64 4.29 11.51
CA PHE A 106 -3.86 5.25 10.42
C PHE A 106 -3.25 4.79 9.09
N ILE A 107 -2.17 4.00 9.11
CA ILE A 107 -1.60 3.36 7.91
C ILE A 107 -2.67 2.52 7.21
N GLY A 108 -3.50 1.80 7.98
CA GLY A 108 -4.61 1.01 7.45
C GLY A 108 -5.58 1.82 6.58
N ILE A 109 -5.75 3.13 6.84
CA ILE A 109 -6.57 4.01 6.00
C ILE A 109 -5.93 4.19 4.63
N GLY A 110 -4.66 4.59 4.59
CA GLY A 110 -3.95 4.84 3.33
C GLY A 110 -3.81 3.58 2.48
N GLU A 111 -3.46 2.46 3.10
CA GLU A 111 -3.28 1.19 2.39
C GLU A 111 -4.58 0.66 1.78
N SER A 112 -5.71 0.91 2.43
CA SER A 112 -7.02 0.43 1.99
C SER A 112 -7.46 1.02 0.64
N ILE A 113 -6.89 2.17 0.26
CA ILE A 113 -7.16 2.85 -1.01
C ILE A 113 -6.51 2.11 -2.19
N LEU A 114 -5.29 1.58 -2.02
CA LEU A 114 -4.46 1.14 -3.14
C LEU A 114 -5.08 0.00 -3.94
N THR A 115 -5.41 -1.11 -3.28
CA THR A 115 -5.82 -2.35 -3.95
C THR A 115 -7.10 -2.21 -4.78
N PRO A 116 -8.24 -1.73 -4.24
CA PRO A 116 -9.46 -1.60 -5.04
C PRO A 116 -9.30 -0.59 -6.17
N THR A 117 -8.63 0.54 -5.90
CA THR A 117 -8.42 1.60 -6.89
C THR A 117 -7.49 1.15 -8.02
N SER A 118 -6.43 0.39 -7.70
CA SER A 118 -5.47 -0.15 -8.67
C SER A 118 -6.13 -1.16 -9.61
N LEU A 119 -6.89 -2.12 -9.07
CA LEU A 119 -7.57 -3.13 -9.89
C LEU A 119 -8.64 -2.50 -10.79
N SER A 120 -9.39 -1.52 -10.27
CA SER A 120 -10.36 -0.74 -11.04
C SER A 120 -9.68 0.02 -12.19
N TYR A 121 -8.60 0.76 -11.89
CA TYR A 121 -7.81 1.50 -12.88
C TYR A 121 -7.17 0.58 -13.94
N LEU A 122 -6.65 -0.58 -13.54
CA LEU A 122 -6.09 -1.58 -14.46
C LEU A 122 -7.16 -2.20 -15.37
N SER A 123 -8.38 -2.38 -14.88
CA SER A 123 -9.48 -2.94 -15.68
C SER A 123 -9.87 -2.07 -16.87
N GLU A 124 -9.56 -0.77 -16.83
CA GLU A 124 -9.77 0.16 -17.95
C GLU A 124 -8.63 0.13 -18.97
N HIS A 125 -7.43 -0.26 -18.53
CA HIS A 125 -6.23 -0.33 -19.36
C HIS A 125 -6.05 -1.65 -20.11
N PHE A 126 -6.76 -2.69 -19.70
CA PHE A 126 -6.65 -4.05 -20.23
C PHE A 126 -8.02 -4.65 -20.57
N ASN A 127 -8.06 -5.54 -21.57
CA ASN A 127 -9.27 -6.28 -21.90
C ASN A 127 -9.61 -7.30 -20.81
N LYS A 128 -10.90 -7.55 -20.57
CA LYS A 128 -11.40 -8.53 -19.57
C LYS A 128 -10.72 -9.90 -19.67
N ARG A 129 -10.42 -10.37 -20.90
CA ARG A 129 -9.73 -11.65 -21.15
C ARG A 129 -8.32 -11.72 -20.54
N ASN A 130 -7.62 -10.60 -20.43
CA ASN A 130 -6.26 -10.53 -19.89
C ASN A 130 -6.23 -10.21 -18.39
N MET A 131 -7.39 -9.91 -17.79
CA MET A 131 -7.44 -9.43 -16.41
C MET A 131 -7.01 -10.49 -15.39
N GLY A 132 -7.15 -11.78 -15.71
CA GLY A 132 -6.58 -12.87 -14.89
C GLY A 132 -5.05 -12.78 -14.78
N PHE A 133 -4.36 -12.52 -15.89
CA PHE A 133 -2.91 -12.32 -15.89
C PHE A 133 -2.52 -11.03 -15.16
N VAL A 134 -3.23 -9.93 -15.41
CA VAL A 134 -2.97 -8.62 -14.79
C VAL A 134 -3.13 -8.69 -13.28
N ALA A 135 -4.22 -9.29 -12.79
CA ALA A 135 -4.45 -9.50 -11.37
C ALA A 135 -3.39 -10.44 -10.77
N GLY A 136 -3.07 -11.54 -11.44
CA GLY A 136 -2.00 -12.45 -11.03
C GLY A 136 -0.67 -11.72 -10.85
N PHE A 137 -0.25 -10.93 -11.85
CA PHE A 137 0.98 -10.15 -11.81
C PHE A 137 0.96 -9.06 -10.72
N TYR A 138 -0.19 -8.42 -10.51
CA TYR A 138 -0.37 -7.45 -9.42
C TYR A 138 -0.24 -8.13 -8.04
N TYR A 139 -0.80 -9.32 -7.86
CA TYR A 139 -0.74 -10.08 -6.60
C TYR A 139 0.57 -10.82 -6.37
N LEU A 140 1.42 -11.01 -7.39
CA LEU A 140 2.81 -11.45 -7.18
C LEU A 140 3.59 -10.52 -6.23
N ALA A 141 3.16 -9.27 -6.11
CA ALA A 141 3.70 -8.34 -5.14
C ALA A 141 3.61 -8.83 -3.69
N VAL A 142 2.63 -9.66 -3.35
CA VAL A 142 2.40 -10.15 -1.98
C VAL A 142 3.59 -11.00 -1.49
N PRO A 143 3.90 -12.16 -2.12
CA PRO A 143 5.03 -12.98 -1.68
C PRO A 143 6.36 -12.23 -1.82
N VAL A 144 6.53 -11.44 -2.89
CA VAL A 144 7.75 -10.66 -3.12
C VAL A 144 7.96 -9.63 -2.00
N GLY A 145 6.93 -8.86 -1.65
CA GLY A 145 7.00 -7.86 -0.58
C GLY A 145 7.25 -8.48 0.78
N VAL A 146 6.60 -9.61 1.10
CA VAL A 146 6.83 -10.35 2.34
C VAL A 146 8.27 -10.84 2.42
N THR A 147 8.81 -11.48 1.38
CA THR A 147 10.20 -11.94 1.37
C THR A 147 11.19 -10.78 1.49
N LEU A 148 10.97 -9.69 0.75
CA LEU A 148 11.81 -8.50 0.84
C LEU A 148 11.79 -7.87 2.23
N SER A 149 10.65 -7.84 2.92
CA SER A 149 10.56 -7.29 4.28
C SER A 149 11.46 -8.04 5.28
N PHE A 150 11.48 -9.38 5.23
CA PHE A 150 12.34 -10.19 6.06
C PHE A 150 13.81 -10.05 5.67
N TYR A 151 14.10 -9.94 4.37
CA TYR A 151 15.46 -9.71 3.89
C TYR A 151 16.01 -8.35 4.36
N ILE A 152 15.20 -7.29 4.25
CA ILE A 152 15.51 -5.95 4.76
C ILE A 152 15.78 -6.01 6.27
N ALA A 153 14.92 -6.68 7.05
CA ALA A 153 15.13 -6.78 8.50
C ALA A 153 16.37 -7.59 8.88
N GLY A 154 16.65 -8.69 8.18
CA GLY A 154 17.81 -9.54 8.45
C GLY A 154 19.14 -8.89 8.05
N PHE A 155 19.17 -8.17 6.93
CA PHE A 155 20.41 -7.59 6.39
C PHE A 155 20.63 -6.14 6.84
N LEU A 156 19.62 -5.27 6.70
CA LEU A 156 19.73 -3.85 7.04
C LEU A 156 19.47 -3.57 8.51
N GLY A 157 18.77 -4.45 9.23
CA GLY A 157 18.50 -4.29 10.66
C GLY A 157 19.76 -4.17 11.51
N PRO A 158 20.72 -5.11 11.41
CA PRO A 158 21.98 -5.02 12.17
C PRO A 158 22.87 -3.85 11.76
N LEU A 159 22.82 -3.42 10.49
CA LEU A 159 23.72 -2.40 9.95
C LEU A 159 23.23 -0.98 10.21
N TRP A 160 21.95 -0.71 9.96
CA TRP A 160 21.37 0.63 9.96
C TRP A 160 20.32 0.83 11.06
N GLY A 161 19.89 -0.24 11.73
CA GLY A 161 18.81 -0.20 12.70
C GLY A 161 17.43 -0.13 12.04
N TRP A 162 16.42 -0.58 12.77
CA TRP A 162 15.04 -0.63 12.27
C TRP A 162 14.49 0.78 11.97
N ARG A 163 14.80 1.79 12.81
CA ARG A 163 14.32 3.18 12.62
C ARG A 163 14.67 3.76 11.25
N ASN A 164 15.93 3.59 10.83
CA ASN A 164 16.40 4.07 9.53
C ASN A 164 15.75 3.31 8.37
N CYS A 165 15.42 2.03 8.54
CA CYS A 165 14.68 1.26 7.55
C CYS A 165 13.25 1.81 7.37
N PHE A 166 12.57 2.17 8.47
CA PHE A 166 11.25 2.83 8.41
C PHE A 166 11.32 4.21 7.73
N TYR A 167 12.37 5.01 7.99
CA TYR A 167 12.56 6.29 7.30
C TYR A 167 12.84 6.11 5.80
N ALA A 168 13.70 5.17 5.44
CA ALA A 168 14.03 4.88 4.04
C ALA A 168 12.80 4.41 3.26
N LEU A 169 11.98 3.54 3.84
CA LEU A 169 10.74 3.06 3.22
C LEU A 169 9.70 4.18 3.11
N GLY A 170 9.51 4.98 4.16
CA GLY A 170 8.63 6.14 4.11
C GLY A 170 9.07 7.15 3.05
N LEU A 171 10.37 7.41 2.91
CA LEU A 171 10.89 8.30 1.86
C LEU A 171 10.67 7.70 0.46
N LEU A 172 10.94 6.41 0.28
CA LEU A 172 10.71 5.71 -0.98
C LEU A 172 9.22 5.78 -1.39
N GLY A 173 8.32 5.55 -0.44
CA GLY A 173 6.88 5.64 -0.67
C GLY A 173 6.42 7.06 -1.03
N LEU A 174 6.97 8.10 -0.39
CA LEU A 174 6.70 9.48 -0.78
C LEU A 174 7.15 9.79 -2.22
N ILE A 175 8.33 9.29 -2.62
CA ILE A 175 8.82 9.44 -4.00
C ILE A 175 7.85 8.75 -4.97
N LEU A 176 7.42 7.53 -4.67
CA LEU A 176 6.45 6.82 -5.50
C LEU A 176 5.08 7.51 -5.53
N ALA A 177 4.64 8.11 -4.43
CA ALA A 177 3.41 8.91 -4.38
C ALA A 177 3.49 10.11 -5.33
N LEU A 178 4.61 10.83 -5.35
CA LEU A 178 4.84 11.94 -6.28
C LEU A 178 4.87 11.47 -7.73
N LEU A 179 5.52 10.33 -8.01
CA LEU A 179 5.51 9.72 -9.33
C LEU A 179 4.09 9.29 -9.76
N MET A 180 3.25 8.87 -8.82
CA MET A 180 1.85 8.50 -9.10
C MET A 180 1.04 9.70 -9.64
N LEU A 181 1.37 10.94 -9.24
CA LEU A 181 0.71 12.15 -9.73
C LEU A 181 1.02 12.43 -11.22
N LEU A 182 2.04 11.81 -11.80
CA LEU A 182 2.35 11.92 -13.23
C LEU A 182 1.39 11.09 -14.10
N PHE A 183 0.68 10.12 -13.51
CA PHE A 183 -0.30 9.32 -14.22
C PHE A 183 -1.61 10.09 -14.39
N LYS A 184 -2.15 10.06 -15.62
CA LYS A 184 -3.42 10.72 -15.94
C LYS A 184 -4.59 9.79 -15.64
N GLU A 185 -5.70 10.37 -15.21
CA GLU A 185 -6.98 9.65 -15.13
C GLU A 185 -7.33 9.08 -16.51
N THR A 186 -7.79 7.82 -16.55
CA THR A 186 -8.37 7.29 -17.78
C THR A 186 -9.73 7.97 -17.99
N PRO A 187 -10.04 8.52 -19.17
CA PRO A 187 -11.38 9.02 -19.43
C PRO A 187 -12.38 7.88 -19.22
N GLU A 188 -13.30 8.11 -18.29
CA GLU A 188 -14.25 7.14 -17.78
C GLU A 188 -15.03 6.50 -18.93
N LYS A 189 -15.03 5.17 -19.01
CA LYS A 189 -15.93 4.40 -19.88
C LYS A 189 -17.40 4.45 -19.41
N ARG A 190 -17.79 5.42 -18.56
CA ARG A 190 -19.18 5.62 -18.13
C ARG A 190 -20.08 6.12 -19.26
N ALA A 191 -19.54 6.69 -20.34
CA ALA A 191 -20.34 7.21 -21.45
C ALA A 191 -20.87 6.14 -22.43
N SER A 192 -20.41 4.87 -22.40
CA SER A 192 -20.78 3.90 -23.45
C SER A 192 -21.85 2.87 -23.05
N ASN A 193 -22.36 2.88 -21.81
CA ASN A 193 -23.41 1.95 -21.39
C ASN A 193 -24.80 2.58 -21.24
N GLN A 194 -24.95 3.90 -21.42
CA GLN A 194 -26.27 4.55 -21.43
C GLN A 194 -26.91 4.61 -22.83
N ASP A 195 -26.13 4.52 -23.91
CA ASP A 195 -26.66 4.60 -25.30
C ASP A 195 -27.18 3.26 -25.85
N HIS A 196 -26.89 2.13 -25.21
CA HIS A 196 -27.36 0.81 -25.65
C HIS A 196 -28.63 0.32 -24.95
N ALA A 197 -29.17 1.09 -24.00
CA ALA A 197 -30.45 0.78 -23.34
C ALA A 197 -31.67 1.39 -24.06
N TYR A 198 -31.45 2.18 -25.13
CA TYR A 198 -32.50 2.89 -25.88
C TYR A 198 -32.43 2.67 -27.40
N ARG A 199 -31.82 1.58 -27.87
CA ARG A 199 -31.83 1.20 -29.29
C ARG A 199 -32.22 -0.25 -29.49
#